data_AF-X5YA59-F1
#
_entry.id   AF-X5YA59-F1
#
_cell.length_a   1.000
_cell.length_b   1.000
_cell.length_c   1.000
_cell.angle_alpha   90.00
_cell.angle_beta   90.00
_cell.angle_gamma   90.00
#
_symmetry.space_group_name_H-M   'P 1'
#
loop_
_entity.id
_entity.type
_entity.pdbx_description
1 polymer ?
#
loop_
_entity_poly.entity_id
_entity_poly.type
_entity_poly.pdbx_seq_one_letter_code
_entity_poly.pdbx_strand_id
1 'polypeptide(L)' 'MGTDDQAVVDPQLRVRGVPRLRICDASIMPRLISGNTNAPVIMIADRCADFILGSA' A
#
# COMPACT_ATOMS: atom_id res chain seq x y z
N MET A 1 -4.70 4.38 -1.36
CA MET A 1 -4.95 3.53 -0.19
C MET A 1 -5.99 4.22 0.68
N GLY A 2 -7.02 3.50 1.14
CA GLY A 2 -8.05 4.10 1.99
C GLY A 2 -9.25 3.19 2.22
N THR A 3 -10.23 3.71 2.93
CA THR A 3 -11.53 3.07 3.21
C THR A 3 -12.69 3.72 2.47
N ASP A 4 -12.47 4.83 1.77
CA ASP A 4 -13.45 5.47 0.89
C ASP A 4 -13.63 4.69 -0.43
N ASP A 5 -14.69 5.00 -1.17
CA ASP A 5 -15.07 4.31 -2.42
C ASP A 5 -14.11 4.57 -3.60
N GLN A 6 -13.32 5.66 -3.54
CA GLN A 6 -12.38 6.02 -4.61
C GLN A 6 -11.02 5.33 -4.45
N ALA A 7 -10.74 4.73 -3.29
CA ALA A 7 -9.46 4.05 -3.06
C ALA A 7 -9.33 2.77 -3.91
N VAL A 8 -8.22 2.64 -4.63
CA VAL A 8 -7.89 1.46 -5.47
C VAL A 8 -7.41 0.27 -4.64
N VAL A 9 -6.76 0.54 -3.50
CA VAL A 9 -6.29 -0.49 -2.56
C VAL A 9 -6.85 -0.25 -1.17
N ASP A 10 -7.09 -1.34 -0.45
CA ASP A 10 -7.46 -1.33 0.97
C ASP A 10 -6.24 -1.02 1.89
N PRO A 11 -6.44 -0.86 3.21
CA PRO A 11 -5.33 -0.62 4.15
C PRO A 11 -4.30 -1.76 4.25
N GLN A 12 -4.63 -2.95 3.74
CA GLN A 12 -3.75 -4.12 3.66
C GLN A 12 -3.10 -4.26 2.27
N LEU A 13 -3.16 -3.20 1.47
CA LEU A 13 -2.55 -3.03 0.15
C LEU A 13 -3.12 -3.96 -0.93
N ARG A 14 -4.28 -4.58 -0.67
CA ARG A 14 -4.95 -5.46 -1.63
C ARG A 14 -5.68 -4.63 -2.67
N VAL A 15 -5.55 -5.01 -3.93
CA VAL A 15 -6.29 -4.38 -5.02
C VAL A 15 -7.77 -4.74 -4.89
N ARG A 16 -8.62 -3.73 -4.84
CA ARG A 16 -10.06 -3.95 -4.74
C ARG A 16 -10.60 -4.50 -6.05
N GLY A 17 -11.41 -5.55 -5.97
CA GLY A 17 -11.98 -6.22 -7.15
C GLY A 17 -11.03 -7.18 -7.88
N VAL A 18 -9.76 -7.29 -7.47
CA VAL A 18 -8.79 -8.22 -8.07
C VAL A 18 -8.22 -9.15 -7.00
N PRO A 19 -8.54 -10.46 -7.02
CA PRO A 19 -8.07 -11.37 -6.00
C PRO A 19 -6.57 -11.59 -6.10
N ARG A 20 -5.91 -11.80 -4.95
CA ARG A 20 -4.49 -12.15 -4.82
C ARG A 20 -3.50 -11.16 -5.45
N LEU A 21 -3.90 -9.91 -5.66
CA LEU A 21 -3.02 -8.85 -6.13
C LEU A 21 -2.84 -7.78 -5.05
N ARG A 22 -1.60 -7.32 -4.88
CA ARG A 22 -1.24 -6.20 -4.00
C ARG A 22 -0.37 -5.21 -4.76
N ILE A 23 -0.44 -3.93 -4.36
CA ILE A 23 0.43 -2.87 -4.89
C ILE A 23 1.17 -2.25 -3.70
N CYS A 24 2.50 -2.26 -3.76
CA CYS A 24 3.38 -1.84 -2.67
C CYS A 24 4.42 -0.85 -3.24
N ASP A 25 3.94 0.33 -3.60
CA ASP A 25 4.68 1.37 -4.34
C ASP A 25 4.14 2.78 -3.96
N ALA A 26 4.83 3.85 -4.35
CA ALA A 26 4.39 5.24 -4.16
C ALA A 26 2.97 5.51 -4.68
N SER A 27 2.54 4.84 -5.74
CA SER A 27 1.20 4.99 -6.35
C SER A 27 0.02 4.78 -5.39
N ILE A 28 0.22 4.09 -4.26
CA ILE A 28 -0.85 3.88 -3.27
C ILE A 28 -1.01 5.05 -2.30
N MET A 29 -0.04 5.97 -2.22
CA MET A 29 -0.08 7.10 -1.30
C MET A 29 -1.22 8.05 -1.69
N PRO A 30 -2.19 8.32 -0.79
CA PRO A 30 -3.37 9.13 -1.14
C PRO A 30 -3.02 10.62 -1.34
N ARG A 31 -1.88 11.06 -0.81
CA ARG A 31 -1.37 12.44 -0.92
C ARG A 31 0.15 12.40 -1.01
N LEU A 32 0.73 13.43 -1.64
CA LEU A 32 2.18 13.62 -1.64
C LEU A 32 2.67 13.89 -0.22
N ILE A 33 3.76 13.25 0.16
CA ILE A 33 4.45 13.50 1.43
C ILE A 33 5.49 14.61 1.26
N SER A 34 5.72 15.40 2.30
CA SER A 34 6.84 16.35 2.33
C SER A 34 8.14 15.59 2.57
N GLY A 35 9.04 15.58 1.59
CA GLY A 35 10.34 14.91 1.69
C GLY A 35 10.60 13.92 0.56
N ASN A 36 11.67 13.14 0.71
CA ASN A 36 12.05 12.14 -0.28
C ASN A 36 11.16 10.89 -0.17
N THR A 37 10.65 10.39 -1.30
CA THR A 37 9.72 9.25 -1.36
C THR A 37 10.39 7.89 -1.14
N ASN A 38 11.71 7.80 -1.19
CA ASN A 38 12.45 6.55 -1.02
C ASN A 38 12.13 5.86 0.32
N ALA A 39 12.26 6.59 1.44
CA ALA A 39 12.00 6.02 2.75
C ALA A 39 10.54 5.57 2.94
N PRO A 40 9.51 6.38 2.61
CA PRO A 40 8.13 5.92 2.63
C PRO A 40 7.86 4.69 1.76
N VAL A 41 8.42 4.62 0.55
CA VAL A 41 8.23 3.47 -0.35
C VAL A 41 8.86 2.20 0.24
N ILE A 42 10.07 2.29 0.80
CA ILE A 42 10.71 1.18 1.50
C ILE A 42 9.82 0.69 2.65
N MET A 43 9.27 1.59 3.46
CA MET A 43 8.39 1.21 4.58
C MET A 43 7.07 0.58 4.12
N ILE A 44 6.49 1.04 3.00
CA ILE A 44 5.31 0.42 2.39
C ILE A 44 5.64 -1.01 1.94
N ALA A 45 6.81 -1.21 1.31
CA ALA A 45 7.26 -2.53 0.88
C ALA A 45 7.50 -3.47 2.06
N ASP A 46 8.10 -2.98 3.15
CA ASP A 46 8.33 -3.75 4.37
C ASP A 46 7.00 -4.20 5.01
N ARG A 47 6.04 -3.27 5.17
CA ARG A 47 4.71 -3.63 5.69
C ARG A 47 3.94 -4.57 4.77
N CYS A 48 4.13 -4.47 3.46
CA CYS A 48 3.58 -5.38 2.48
C CYS A 48 4.12 -6.81 2.66
N ALA A 49 5.43 -6.95 2.94
CA ALA A 49 6.04 -8.23 3.23
C ALA A 49 5.40 -8.89 4.46
N ASP A 50 5.15 -8.13 5.53
CA ASP A 50 4.43 -8.64 6.71
C ASP A 50 3.05 -9.21 6.35
N PHE A 51 2.27 -8.47 5.55
CA PHE A 51 0.94 -8.93 5.12
C PHE A 51 0.96 -10.18 4.24
N ILE A 52 2.06 -10.40 3.51
CA ILE A 52 2.24 -11.58 2.66
C ILE A 52 2.70 -12.77 3.50
N LEU A 53 3.62 -12.55 4.43
CA LEU A 53 4.17 -13.59 5.31
C LEU A 53 3.24 -13.96 6.47
N GLY A 54 2.25 -13.12 6.78
CA GLY A 54 1.32 -13.34 7.89
C GLY A 54 1.88 -12.96 9.25
N SER A 55 2.91 -12.10 9.29
CA SER A 55 3.54 -11.56 10.51
C SER A 55 2.93 -10.23 10.98
N ALA A 56 1.84 -9.79 10.32
CA ALA A 56 1.30 -8.44 10.41
C ALA A 56 0.29 -8.18 11.53
#